data_AF-A0A6A3J3R5-F1
#
_entry.id   AF-A0A6A3J3R5-F1
#
_cell.length_a   1.000
_cell.length_b   1.000
_cell.length_c   1.000
_cell.angle_alpha   90.00
_cell.angle_beta   90.00
_cell.angle_gamma   90.00
#
_symmetry.space_group_name_H-M   'P 1'
#
loop_
_entity.id
_entity.type
_entity.pdbx_description
1 polymer ?
#
loop_
_entity_poly.entity_id
_entity_poly.type
_entity_poly.pdbx_seq_one_letter_code
_entity_poly.pdbx_strand_id
1 'polypeptide(L)'
;MRFFHAVLVMAIALLTIATTAASTPDHSNRRMLRAIDTNLDERASLIMWAKVRSWARAGKSDAYVKEKLGIAGLRGEVLKSNPNYKHLQKFRYKLEGYTLDDWMEEGLTVHGAWMHLKLNEVPEAALAQSDKFRTYKRYATRWDDMTNAHYNSIFQPPVEYGGSPAELNAKVEIWAAARRPKWYVQDMLNLDKSDELLSYYNKFVELKYPKK
;
A
#
# COMPACT_ATOMS: atom_id res chain seq x y z
N MET A 1 -2.64 -4.63 -24.55
CA MET A 1 -2.42 -6.09 -24.59
C MET A 1 -2.83 -6.66 -23.24
N ARG A 2 -3.68 -7.70 -23.22
CA ARG A 2 -4.22 -8.30 -22.00
C ARG A 2 -3.31 -9.46 -21.58
N PHE A 3 -2.59 -9.33 -20.46
CA PHE A 3 -1.82 -10.45 -19.92
C PHE A 3 -2.68 -11.27 -18.95
N PHE A 4 -2.97 -12.50 -19.35
CA PHE A 4 -3.64 -13.52 -18.55
C PHE A 4 -2.63 -14.35 -17.73
N HIS A 5 -3.05 -14.66 -16.50
CA HIS A 5 -2.86 -15.92 -15.75
C HIS A 5 -1.55 -16.21 -15.00
N ALA A 6 -1.69 -16.31 -13.69
CA ALA A 6 -1.21 -17.48 -12.94
C ALA A 6 -2.20 -17.77 -11.79
N VAL A 7 -3.08 -18.74 -12.00
CA VAL A 7 -3.87 -19.39 -10.94
C VAL A 7 -2.97 -20.46 -10.33
N LEU A 8 -2.52 -20.26 -9.10
CA LEU A 8 -1.74 -21.26 -8.37
C LEU A 8 -2.72 -22.26 -7.73
N VAL A 9 -2.74 -23.49 -8.26
CA VAL A 9 -3.43 -24.64 -7.67
C VAL A 9 -2.65 -25.06 -6.43
N MET A 10 -3.25 -24.92 -5.24
CA MET A 10 -2.69 -25.45 -4.00
C MET A 10 -3.13 -26.91 -3.83
N ALA A 11 -2.15 -27.81 -3.90
CA ALA A 11 -2.33 -29.24 -3.67
C ALA A 11 -2.80 -29.52 -2.23
N ILE A 12 -3.85 -30.31 -2.09
CA ILE A 12 -4.32 -30.83 -0.80
C ILE A 12 -3.51 -32.09 -0.49
N ALA A 13 -2.58 -32.00 0.45
CA ALA A 13 -1.96 -33.17 1.04
C ALA A 13 -2.93 -33.79 2.08
N LEU A 14 -3.49 -34.95 1.75
CA LEU A 14 -4.15 -35.85 2.70
C LEU A 14 -3.05 -36.53 3.52
N LEU A 15 -3.00 -36.26 4.83
CA LEU A 15 -2.13 -37.01 5.74
C LEU A 15 -2.97 -38.05 6.49
N THR A 16 -2.75 -39.31 6.15
CA THR A 16 -3.20 -40.50 6.88
C THR A 16 -2.47 -40.56 8.22
N ILE A 17 -3.21 -40.71 9.33
CA ILE A 17 -2.61 -41.02 10.64
C ILE A 17 -2.79 -42.52 10.86
N ALA A 18 -1.67 -43.24 10.82
CA ALA A 18 -1.57 -44.62 11.28
C ALA A 18 -1.69 -44.66 12.81
N THR A 19 -2.53 -45.57 13.30
CA THR A 19 -2.76 -45.85 14.72
C THR A 19 -1.65 -46.76 15.24
N THR A 20 -0.85 -46.29 16.19
CA THR A 20 -0.09 -47.15 17.12
C THR A 20 -0.17 -46.59 18.54
N ALA A 21 -0.49 -47.49 19.46
CA ALA A 21 -0.98 -47.23 20.81
C ALA A 21 0.08 -46.83 21.85
N ALA A 22 -0.43 -46.28 22.95
CA ALA A 22 0.15 -46.13 24.29
C ALA A 22 1.22 -45.03 24.51
N SER A 23 0.75 -43.79 24.67
CA SER A 23 1.38 -42.81 25.58
C SER A 23 0.29 -41.99 26.29
N THR A 24 0.59 -41.60 27.54
CA THR A 24 -0.30 -40.94 28.53
C THR A 24 -1.36 -39.98 27.94
N PRO A 25 -2.64 -40.02 28.39
CA PRO A 25 -3.78 -39.58 27.58
C PRO A 25 -4.03 -38.06 27.52
N ASP A 26 -3.45 -37.26 28.39
CA ASP A 26 -3.85 -35.85 28.54
C ASP A 26 -2.95 -34.87 27.77
N HIS A 27 -1.63 -35.05 27.86
CA HIS A 27 -0.70 -34.06 27.28
C HIS A 27 -0.57 -34.15 25.75
N SER A 28 -0.62 -35.36 25.19
CA SER A 28 -0.53 -35.61 23.74
C SER A 28 -1.77 -35.11 22.99
N ASN A 29 -2.97 -35.38 23.53
CA ASN A 29 -4.24 -34.92 22.99
C ASN A 29 -4.36 -33.39 23.01
N ARG A 30 -3.93 -32.74 24.10
CA ARG A 30 -3.91 -31.27 24.17
C ARG A 30 -2.98 -30.63 23.14
N ARG A 31 -1.84 -31.25 22.87
CA ARG A 31 -0.89 -30.78 21.85
C ARG A 31 -1.42 -30.98 20.43
N MET A 32 -2.09 -32.10 20.15
CA MET A 32 -2.75 -32.35 18.86
C MET A 32 -3.92 -31.40 18.60
N LEU A 33 -4.78 -31.15 19.59
CA LEU A 33 -5.90 -30.20 19.47
C LEU A 33 -5.41 -28.78 19.16
N ARG A 34 -4.35 -28.31 19.84
CA ARG A 34 -3.73 -27.01 19.54
C ARG A 34 -3.17 -26.94 18.12
N ALA A 35 -2.54 -28.01 17.64
CA ALA A 35 -1.99 -28.05 16.28
C ALA A 35 -3.09 -28.04 15.22
N ILE A 36 -4.21 -28.75 15.45
CA ILE A 36 -5.39 -28.74 14.58
C ILE A 36 -6.02 -27.34 14.55
N ASP A 37 -6.22 -26.74 15.72
CA ASP A 37 -6.80 -25.39 15.87
C ASP A 37 -5.95 -24.34 15.14
N THR A 38 -4.62 -24.39 15.32
CA THR A 38 -3.67 -23.51 14.63
C THR A 38 -3.77 -23.67 13.10
N ASN A 39 -3.88 -24.90 12.59
CA ASN A 39 -4.01 -25.15 11.16
C ASN A 39 -5.33 -24.61 10.59
N LEU A 40 -6.42 -24.72 11.35
CA LEU A 40 -7.73 -24.18 10.96
C LEU A 40 -7.73 -22.65 10.92
N ASP A 41 -7.13 -22.00 11.92
CA ASP A 41 -6.99 -20.55 11.98
C ASP A 41 -6.14 -20.00 10.82
N GLU A 42 -5.02 -20.66 10.50
CA GLU A 42 -4.19 -20.31 9.35
C GLU A 42 -4.96 -20.42 8.03
N ARG A 43 -5.68 -21.52 7.83
CA ARG A 43 -6.53 -21.72 6.64
C ARG A 43 -7.61 -20.64 6.56
N ALA A 44 -8.30 -20.34 7.66
CA ALA A 44 -9.33 -19.30 7.70
C ALA A 44 -8.76 -17.91 7.37
N SER A 45 -7.56 -17.60 7.88
CA SER A 45 -6.83 -16.37 7.58
C SER A 45 -6.47 -16.24 6.10
N LEU A 46 -5.97 -17.33 5.48
CA LEU A 46 -5.64 -17.37 4.05
C LEU A 46 -6.89 -17.19 3.17
N ILE A 47 -7.98 -17.88 3.49
CA ILE A 47 -9.26 -17.74 2.77
C ILE A 47 -9.77 -16.29 2.88
N MET A 48 -9.69 -15.69 4.07
CA MET A 48 -10.12 -14.31 4.27
C MET A 48 -9.25 -13.32 3.49
N TRP A 49 -7.93 -13.54 3.44
CA TRP A 49 -7.03 -12.74 2.62
C TRP A 49 -7.39 -12.82 1.12
N ALA A 50 -7.70 -14.02 0.62
CA ALA A 50 -8.10 -14.21 -0.78
C ALA A 50 -9.44 -13.50 -1.09
N LYS A 51 -10.43 -13.61 -0.19
CA LYS A 51 -11.72 -12.90 -0.30
C LYS A 51 -11.52 -11.39 -0.34
N VAL A 52 -10.77 -10.83 0.61
CA VAL A 52 -10.48 -9.38 0.68
C VAL A 52 -9.81 -8.90 -0.61
N ARG A 53 -8.84 -9.65 -1.13
CA ARG A 53 -8.17 -9.34 -2.40
C ARG A 53 -9.14 -9.35 -3.57
N SER A 54 -9.99 -10.38 -3.66
CA SER A 54 -10.99 -10.52 -4.72
C SER A 54 -12.02 -9.38 -4.69
N TRP A 55 -12.57 -9.05 -3.52
CA TRP A 55 -13.50 -7.93 -3.37
C TRP A 55 -12.89 -6.60 -3.76
N ALA A 56 -11.64 -6.34 -3.35
CA ALA A 56 -10.92 -5.14 -3.74
C ALA A 56 -10.69 -5.07 -5.26
N ARG A 57 -10.24 -6.16 -5.89
CA ARG A 57 -10.01 -6.22 -7.34
C ARG A 57 -11.29 -6.00 -8.13
N ALA A 58 -12.41 -6.50 -7.61
CA ALA A 58 -13.73 -6.35 -8.22
C ALA A 58 -14.41 -5.00 -7.89
N GLY A 59 -13.72 -4.06 -7.24
CA GLY A 59 -14.27 -2.73 -6.95
C GLY A 59 -15.51 -2.74 -6.04
N LYS A 60 -15.63 -3.71 -5.13
CA LYS A 60 -16.81 -3.79 -4.25
C LYS A 60 -16.93 -2.57 -3.36
N SER A 61 -18.13 -2.30 -2.85
CA SER A 61 -18.37 -1.18 -1.94
C SER A 61 -18.01 -1.53 -0.50
N ASP A 62 -17.73 -0.50 0.26
CA ASP A 62 -17.48 -0.58 1.70
C ASP A 62 -18.68 -1.20 2.45
N ALA A 63 -19.90 -0.89 2.02
CA ALA A 63 -21.14 -1.45 2.56
C ALA A 63 -21.24 -2.96 2.31
N TYR A 64 -20.95 -3.42 1.08
CA TYR A 64 -20.91 -4.83 0.73
C TYR A 64 -19.92 -5.60 1.62
N VAL A 65 -18.71 -5.07 1.80
CA VAL A 65 -17.69 -5.75 2.60
C VAL A 65 -18.06 -5.77 4.09
N LYS A 66 -18.64 -4.69 4.62
CA LYS A 66 -19.15 -4.68 6.01
C LYS A 66 -20.23 -5.73 6.25
N GLU A 67 -21.15 -5.90 5.29
CA GLU A 67 -22.16 -6.95 5.33
C GLU A 67 -21.51 -8.34 5.36
N LYS A 68 -20.57 -8.62 4.44
CA LYS A 68 -19.89 -9.93 4.38
C LYS A 68 -18.98 -10.21 5.58
N LEU A 69 -18.54 -9.17 6.28
CA LEU A 69 -17.76 -9.30 7.51
C LEU A 69 -18.64 -9.34 8.78
N GLY A 70 -19.96 -9.24 8.65
CA GLY A 70 -20.87 -9.24 9.82
C GLY A 70 -20.72 -8.02 10.72
N ILE A 71 -20.21 -6.90 10.18
CA ILE A 71 -19.98 -5.63 10.90
C ILE A 71 -20.83 -4.49 10.33
N ALA A 72 -21.83 -4.82 9.51
CA ALA A 72 -22.84 -3.87 9.06
C ALA A 72 -23.54 -3.24 10.27
N GLY A 73 -23.82 -1.94 10.19
CA GLY A 73 -24.45 -1.18 11.27
C GLY A 73 -23.52 -0.72 12.39
N LEU A 74 -22.35 -1.35 12.59
CA LEU A 74 -21.38 -0.91 13.60
C LEU A 74 -20.74 0.44 13.19
N ARG A 75 -20.52 1.33 14.16
CA ARG A 75 -19.94 2.67 13.97
C ARG A 75 -19.00 3.05 15.11
N GLY A 76 -18.19 4.10 14.91
CA GLY A 76 -17.31 4.66 15.92
C GLY A 76 -16.35 3.63 16.53
N GLU A 77 -16.16 3.70 17.84
CA GLU A 77 -15.28 2.80 18.58
C GLU A 77 -15.79 1.34 18.58
N VAL A 78 -17.11 1.12 18.52
CA VAL A 78 -17.68 -0.23 18.45
C VAL A 78 -17.25 -0.95 17.17
N LEU A 79 -17.23 -0.23 16.04
CA LEU A 79 -16.70 -0.78 14.78
C LEU A 79 -15.19 -1.04 14.89
N LYS A 80 -14.41 -0.09 15.42
CA LYS A 80 -12.95 -0.19 15.46
C LYS A 80 -12.45 -1.31 16.36
N SER A 81 -13.16 -1.59 17.45
CA SER A 81 -12.83 -2.66 18.40
C SER A 81 -13.26 -4.05 17.91
N ASN A 82 -14.01 -4.15 16.82
CA ASN A 82 -14.43 -5.44 16.28
C ASN A 82 -13.25 -6.17 15.59
N PRO A 83 -12.99 -7.46 15.89
CA PRO A 83 -11.90 -8.22 15.27
C PRO A 83 -11.92 -8.26 13.73
N ASN A 84 -13.10 -8.14 13.10
CA ASN A 84 -13.25 -8.15 11.66
C ASN A 84 -12.95 -6.79 11.00
N TYR A 85 -12.84 -5.70 11.78
CA TYR A 85 -12.52 -4.38 11.25
C TYR A 85 -11.16 -4.35 10.53
N LYS A 86 -10.19 -5.14 10.99
CA LYS A 86 -8.88 -5.31 10.33
C LYS A 86 -9.01 -5.78 8.87
N HIS A 87 -10.03 -6.57 8.55
CA HIS A 87 -10.28 -7.04 7.19
C HIS A 87 -10.88 -5.96 6.30
N LEU A 88 -11.74 -5.11 6.85
CA LEU A 88 -12.24 -3.91 6.17
C LEU A 88 -11.10 -2.93 5.85
N GLN A 89 -10.18 -2.71 6.79
CA GLN A 89 -9.00 -1.87 6.57
C GLN A 89 -8.11 -2.43 5.45
N LYS A 90 -7.81 -3.74 5.47
CA LYS A 90 -7.05 -4.42 4.42
C LYS A 90 -7.74 -4.31 3.05
N PHE A 91 -9.07 -4.44 3.02
CA PHE A 91 -9.86 -4.26 1.81
C PHE A 91 -9.70 -2.86 1.24
N ARG A 92 -9.93 -1.80 2.03
CA ARG A 92 -9.79 -0.41 1.57
C ARG A 92 -8.38 -0.11 1.06
N TYR A 93 -7.36 -0.58 1.76
CA TYR A 93 -5.96 -0.42 1.35
C TYR A 93 -5.66 -1.10 0.00
N LYS A 94 -6.22 -2.29 -0.24
CA LYS A 94 -6.07 -3.01 -1.52
C LYS A 94 -6.87 -2.37 -2.64
N LEU A 95 -8.10 -1.93 -2.37
CA LEU A 95 -8.94 -1.22 -3.34
C LEU A 95 -8.22 0.05 -3.82
N GLU A 96 -7.79 0.90 -2.88
CA GLU A 96 -6.98 2.09 -3.21
C GLU A 96 -5.73 1.67 -4.00
N GLY A 97 -5.08 0.57 -3.62
CA GLY A 97 -3.90 0.07 -4.34
C GLY A 97 -4.15 -0.23 -5.81
N TYR A 98 -5.28 -0.86 -6.16
CA TYR A 98 -5.66 -1.11 -7.54
C TYR A 98 -6.07 0.16 -8.28
N THR A 99 -6.77 1.09 -7.61
CA THR A 99 -7.07 2.40 -8.21
C THR A 99 -5.79 3.16 -8.58
N LEU A 100 -4.75 3.08 -7.74
CA LEU A 100 -3.45 3.68 -8.06
C LEU A 100 -2.74 2.96 -9.21
N ASP A 101 -2.93 1.64 -9.36
CA ASP A 101 -2.43 0.89 -10.52
C ASP A 101 -3.13 1.35 -11.81
N ASP A 102 -4.46 1.49 -11.76
CA ASP A 102 -5.25 2.00 -12.89
C ASP A 102 -4.80 3.41 -13.29
N TRP A 103 -4.53 4.31 -12.32
CA TRP A 103 -3.98 5.65 -12.60
C TRP A 103 -2.61 5.60 -13.31
N MET A 104 -1.74 4.66 -12.96
CA MET A 104 -0.46 4.49 -13.68
C MET A 104 -0.67 3.95 -15.09
N GLU A 105 -1.57 2.97 -15.26
CA GLU A 105 -1.91 2.40 -16.57
C GLU A 105 -2.55 3.44 -17.52
N GLU A 106 -3.33 4.36 -16.97
CA GLU A 106 -3.94 5.49 -17.68
C GLU A 106 -2.96 6.63 -17.96
N GLY A 107 -1.72 6.56 -17.44
CA GLY A 107 -0.70 7.58 -17.63
C GLY A 107 -0.99 8.89 -16.88
N LEU A 108 -1.76 8.84 -15.79
CA LEU A 108 -1.97 10.00 -14.92
C LEU A 108 -0.61 10.39 -14.34
N THR A 109 -0.15 11.63 -14.52
CA THR A 109 1.16 12.02 -14.02
C THR A 109 1.15 12.32 -12.52
N VAL A 110 2.30 12.57 -11.90
CA VAL A 110 2.36 12.94 -10.47
C VAL A 110 1.63 14.26 -10.24
N HIS A 111 1.88 15.26 -11.08
CA HIS A 111 1.15 16.52 -11.05
C HIS A 111 -0.34 16.33 -11.40
N GLY A 112 -0.64 15.47 -12.38
CA GLY A 112 -2.00 15.10 -12.72
C GLY A 112 -2.77 14.53 -11.54
N ALA A 113 -2.16 13.66 -10.73
CA ALA A 113 -2.75 13.10 -9.53
C ALA A 113 -2.99 14.16 -8.44
N TRP A 114 -2.08 15.13 -8.29
CA TRP A 114 -2.28 16.27 -7.38
C TRP A 114 -3.55 17.05 -7.72
N MET A 115 -3.72 17.36 -9.01
CA MET A 115 -4.88 18.09 -9.54
C MET A 115 -6.16 17.25 -9.51
N HIS A 116 -6.08 15.97 -9.86
CA HIS A 116 -7.19 15.02 -9.81
C HIS A 116 -7.78 14.91 -8.40
N LEU A 117 -6.92 14.88 -7.39
CA LEU A 117 -7.31 14.87 -5.98
C LEU A 117 -7.71 16.25 -5.45
N LYS A 118 -7.63 17.30 -6.28
CA LYS A 118 -7.94 18.70 -5.92
C LYS A 118 -7.13 19.17 -4.70
N LEU A 119 -5.86 18.78 -4.63
CA LEU A 119 -4.99 19.17 -3.51
C LEU A 119 -4.58 20.65 -3.57
N ASN A 120 -4.67 21.26 -4.74
CA ASN A 120 -4.55 22.71 -4.92
C ASN A 120 -5.67 23.51 -4.22
N GLU A 121 -6.80 22.88 -3.90
CA GLU A 121 -7.92 23.51 -3.18
C GLU A 121 -7.84 23.30 -1.66
N VAL A 122 -6.93 22.44 -1.18
CA VAL A 122 -6.76 22.14 0.25
C VAL A 122 -5.76 23.13 0.84
N PRO A 123 -6.10 23.86 1.92
CA PRO A 123 -5.15 24.72 2.61
C PRO A 123 -3.92 23.95 3.07
N GLU A 124 -2.73 24.52 2.91
CA GLU A 124 -1.46 23.84 3.20
C GLU A 124 -1.40 23.27 4.63
N ALA A 125 -1.87 24.05 5.61
CA ALA A 125 -1.93 23.64 7.02
C ALA A 125 -2.83 22.40 7.27
N ALA A 126 -3.76 22.10 6.36
CA ALA A 126 -4.67 20.97 6.44
C ALA A 126 -4.23 19.78 5.58
N LEU A 127 -3.23 19.93 4.70
CA LEU A 127 -2.79 18.86 3.79
C LEU A 127 -2.36 17.60 4.55
N ALA A 128 -1.57 17.75 5.62
CA ALA A 128 -1.06 16.61 6.38
C ALA A 128 -2.15 15.71 6.98
N GLN A 129 -3.35 16.25 7.21
CA GLN A 129 -4.50 15.53 7.76
C GLN A 129 -5.48 15.02 6.68
N SER A 130 -5.25 15.39 5.42
CA SER A 130 -6.14 15.05 4.31
C SER A 130 -5.93 13.61 3.85
N ASP A 131 -7.03 12.84 3.82
CA ASP A 131 -7.03 11.51 3.18
C ASP A 131 -6.62 11.57 1.72
N LYS A 132 -6.96 12.66 1.02
CA LYS A 132 -6.55 12.87 -0.38
C LYS A 132 -5.03 13.01 -0.48
N PHE A 133 -4.41 13.74 0.45
CA PHE A 133 -2.95 13.90 0.47
C PHE A 133 -2.26 12.57 0.82
N ARG A 134 -2.86 11.77 1.71
CA ARG A 134 -2.39 10.39 1.98
C ARG A 134 -2.43 9.53 0.70
N THR A 135 -3.52 9.58 -0.08
CA THR A 135 -3.63 8.89 -1.36
C THR A 135 -2.58 9.39 -2.36
N TYR A 136 -2.40 10.72 -2.48
CA TYR A 136 -1.36 11.32 -3.33
C TYR A 136 0.04 10.82 -2.97
N LYS A 137 0.43 10.88 -1.69
CA LYS A 137 1.76 10.43 -1.27
C LYS A 137 1.99 8.96 -1.62
N ARG A 138 0.97 8.12 -1.46
CA ARG A 138 1.04 6.70 -1.84
C ARG A 138 1.23 6.53 -3.34
N TYR A 139 0.57 7.35 -4.16
CA TYR A 139 0.72 7.35 -5.62
C TYR A 139 2.11 7.84 -6.05
N ALA A 140 2.50 9.03 -5.61
CA ALA A 140 3.78 9.65 -5.93
C ALA A 140 4.99 8.80 -5.48
N THR A 141 4.86 8.05 -4.37
CA THR A 141 5.88 7.07 -3.95
C THR A 141 6.04 5.95 -4.98
N ARG A 142 4.94 5.39 -5.50
CA ARG A 142 5.00 4.34 -6.53
C ARG A 142 5.60 4.85 -7.83
N TRP A 143 5.21 6.06 -8.24
CA TRP A 143 5.79 6.71 -9.42
C TRP A 143 7.30 6.90 -9.25
N ASP A 144 7.73 7.45 -8.11
CA ASP A 144 9.16 7.62 -7.80
C ASP A 144 9.92 6.29 -7.75
N ASP A 145 9.35 5.23 -7.16
CA ASP A 145 9.93 3.89 -7.17
C ASP A 145 10.13 3.38 -8.60
N MET A 146 9.14 3.58 -9.48
CA MET A 146 9.22 3.22 -10.90
C MET A 146 10.27 4.05 -11.64
N THR A 147 10.28 5.38 -11.44
CA THR A 147 11.29 6.29 -12.03
C THR A 147 12.70 5.88 -11.63
N ASN A 148 12.93 5.62 -10.34
CA ASN A 148 14.23 5.20 -9.84
C ASN A 148 14.63 3.81 -10.38
N ALA A 149 13.70 2.86 -10.46
CA ALA A 149 13.97 1.52 -10.96
C ALA A 149 14.31 1.49 -12.47
N HIS A 150 13.73 2.42 -13.23
CA HIS A 150 13.90 2.54 -14.68
C HIS A 150 14.76 3.73 -15.09
N TYR A 151 15.54 4.28 -14.18
CA TYR A 151 16.37 5.46 -14.42
C TYR A 151 17.29 5.27 -15.63
N ASN A 152 17.33 6.25 -16.53
CA ASN A 152 18.07 6.23 -17.80
C ASN A 152 17.73 5.05 -18.72
N SER A 153 16.51 4.52 -18.64
CA SER A 153 16.02 3.48 -19.54
C SER A 153 14.87 4.00 -20.42
N ILE A 154 14.57 3.28 -21.50
CA ILE A 154 13.41 3.57 -22.36
C ILE A 154 12.04 3.41 -21.65
N PHE A 155 12.04 2.82 -20.46
CA PHE A 155 10.85 2.64 -19.61
C PHE A 155 10.77 3.69 -18.49
N GLN A 156 11.70 4.64 -18.43
CA GLN A 156 11.62 5.74 -17.48
C GLN A 156 10.35 6.55 -17.78
N PRO A 157 9.46 6.76 -16.79
CA PRO A 157 8.33 7.66 -16.98
C PRO A 157 8.82 9.10 -17.18
N PRO A 158 8.01 9.97 -17.80
CA PRO A 158 8.33 11.38 -17.92
C PRO A 158 8.65 12.00 -16.55
N VAL A 159 9.76 12.72 -16.48
CA VAL A 159 10.15 13.46 -15.28
C VAL A 159 9.44 14.81 -15.28
N GLU A 160 8.59 15.02 -14.28
CA GLU A 160 7.92 16.30 -14.06
C GLU A 160 8.70 17.15 -13.06
N TYR A 161 9.46 18.09 -13.61
CA TYR A 161 10.17 19.10 -12.84
C TYR A 161 9.19 20.10 -12.23
N GLY A 162 9.48 20.56 -11.01
CA GLY A 162 8.68 21.59 -10.34
C GLY A 162 7.38 21.10 -9.71
N GLY A 163 6.42 22.02 -9.63
CA GLY A 163 5.15 21.88 -8.91
C GLY A 163 4.91 23.07 -7.98
N SER A 164 3.73 23.12 -7.35
CA SER A 164 3.50 24.09 -6.27
C SER A 164 4.47 23.85 -5.11
N PRO A 165 4.75 24.85 -4.25
CA PRO A 165 5.63 24.64 -3.09
C PRO A 165 5.22 23.46 -2.19
N ALA A 166 3.91 23.29 -1.97
CA ALA A 166 3.38 22.17 -1.22
C ALA A 166 3.62 20.81 -1.92
N GLU A 167 3.49 20.76 -3.24
CA GLU A 167 3.75 19.56 -4.02
C GLU A 167 5.25 19.19 -4.02
N LEU A 168 6.13 20.18 -4.23
CA LEU A 168 7.59 19.99 -4.14
C LEU A 168 8.02 19.53 -2.75
N ASN A 169 7.44 20.08 -1.69
CA ASN A 169 7.64 19.61 -0.33
C ASN A 169 7.26 18.14 -0.16
N ALA A 170 6.13 17.71 -0.73
CA ALA A 170 5.70 16.32 -0.69
C ALA A 170 6.66 15.39 -1.45
N LYS A 171 7.14 15.79 -2.64
CA LYS A 171 8.17 15.05 -3.40
C LYS A 171 9.46 14.90 -2.58
N VAL A 172 9.92 15.98 -1.94
CA VAL A 172 11.10 15.97 -1.06
C VAL A 172 10.94 15.01 0.13
N GLU A 173 9.78 15.01 0.79
CA GLU A 173 9.48 14.08 1.88
C GLU A 173 9.52 12.63 1.40
N ILE A 174 8.96 12.33 0.22
CA ILE A 174 8.97 11.01 -0.39
C ILE A 174 10.40 10.54 -0.66
N TRP A 175 11.23 11.37 -1.31
CA TRP A 175 12.62 11.04 -1.60
C TRP A 175 13.46 10.84 -0.33
N ALA A 176 13.23 11.66 0.69
CA ALA A 176 13.90 11.54 1.99
C ALA A 176 13.51 10.22 2.69
N ALA A 177 12.21 9.90 2.73
CA ALA A 177 11.70 8.66 3.32
C ALA A 177 12.20 7.41 2.58
N ALA A 178 12.26 7.46 1.24
CA ALA A 178 12.83 6.40 0.41
C ALA A 178 14.38 6.38 0.41
N ARG A 179 15.02 7.32 1.13
CA ARG A 179 16.48 7.48 1.24
C ARG A 179 17.18 7.58 -0.13
N ARG A 180 16.54 8.19 -1.13
CA ARG A 180 17.06 8.32 -2.50
C ARG A 180 18.47 8.88 -2.54
N PRO A 181 19.35 8.46 -3.47
CA PRO A 181 20.68 9.03 -3.60
C PRO A 181 20.66 10.55 -3.85
N LYS A 182 21.70 11.27 -3.40
CA LYS A 182 21.78 12.73 -3.60
C LYS A 182 21.74 13.10 -5.09
N TRP A 183 22.53 12.41 -5.91
CA TRP A 183 22.58 12.63 -7.36
C TRP A 183 21.20 12.48 -8.01
N TYR A 184 20.41 11.49 -7.58
CA TYR A 184 19.07 11.26 -8.10
C TYR A 184 18.15 12.44 -7.80
N VAL A 185 18.16 12.93 -6.55
CA VAL A 185 17.33 14.08 -6.18
C VAL A 185 17.79 15.37 -6.84
N GLN A 186 19.09 15.56 -7.06
CA GLN A 186 19.62 16.70 -7.82
C GLN A 186 19.10 16.71 -9.27
N ASP A 187 19.09 15.55 -9.91
CA ASP A 187 18.59 15.36 -11.27
C ASP A 187 17.06 15.56 -11.34
N MET A 188 16.31 14.96 -10.42
CA MET A 188 14.84 15.13 -10.33
C MET A 188 14.41 16.58 -10.02
N LEU A 189 15.31 17.39 -9.46
CA LEU A 189 15.12 18.82 -9.24
C LEU A 189 15.74 19.68 -10.35
N ASN A 190 16.30 19.08 -11.41
CA ASN A 190 16.90 19.75 -12.57
C ASN A 190 17.97 20.79 -12.17
N LEU A 191 18.74 20.47 -11.13
CA LEU A 191 19.78 21.35 -10.57
C LEU A 191 21.04 21.45 -11.44
N ASP A 192 21.11 20.64 -12.50
CA ASP A 192 22.09 20.76 -13.57
C ASP A 192 21.84 22.02 -14.44
N LYS A 193 20.58 22.49 -14.53
CA LYS A 193 20.21 23.63 -15.39
C LYS A 193 19.82 24.89 -14.63
N SER A 194 19.36 24.80 -13.38
CA SER A 194 18.90 25.94 -12.59
C SER A 194 19.05 25.69 -11.09
N ASP A 195 19.36 26.73 -10.33
CA ASP A 195 19.42 26.70 -8.86
C ASP A 195 18.08 27.05 -8.17
N GLU A 196 17.03 27.33 -8.94
CA GLU A 196 15.70 27.73 -8.44
C GLU A 196 15.16 26.76 -7.36
N LEU A 197 15.42 25.45 -7.52
CA LEU A 197 14.94 24.41 -6.61
C LEU A 197 15.98 23.97 -5.57
N LEU A 198 17.09 24.70 -5.42
CA LEU A 198 18.17 24.36 -4.48
C LEU A 198 17.68 24.30 -3.02
N SER A 199 16.73 25.16 -2.64
CA SER A 199 16.13 25.16 -1.30
C SER A 199 15.45 23.82 -0.96
N TYR A 200 14.77 23.21 -1.92
CA TYR A 200 14.13 21.89 -1.76
C TYR A 200 15.16 20.76 -1.63
N TYR A 201 16.27 20.85 -2.35
CA TYR A 201 17.38 19.91 -2.18
C TYR A 201 18.01 20.01 -0.78
N ASN A 202 18.22 21.23 -0.27
CA ASN A 202 18.73 21.43 1.09
C ASN A 202 17.79 20.81 2.13
N LYS A 203 16.47 21.03 1.97
CA LYS A 203 15.45 20.38 2.82
C LYS A 203 15.52 18.84 2.74
N PHE A 204 15.70 18.28 1.55
CA PHE A 204 15.90 16.83 1.39
C PHE A 204 17.12 16.33 2.18
N VAL A 205 18.24 17.05 2.13
CA VAL A 205 19.46 16.69 2.88
C VAL A 205 19.21 16.71 4.38
N GLU A 206 18.54 17.74 4.90
CA GLU A 206 18.18 17.86 6.31
C GLU A 206 17.29 16.71 6.78
N LEU A 207 16.25 16.38 6.02
CA LEU A 207 15.33 15.29 6.35
C LEU A 207 16.00 13.91 6.30
N LYS A 208 16.89 13.68 5.34
CA LYS A 208 17.57 12.39 5.18
C LYS A 208 18.70 12.17 6.20
N TYR A 209 19.36 13.24 6.62
CA TYR A 209 20.51 13.23 7.53
C TYR A 209 20.27 14.18 8.71
N PRO A 210 19.32 13.87 9.60
CA PRO A 210 19.03 14.73 10.74
C PRO A 210 20.28 14.86 11.62
N LYS A 211 20.62 16.10 11.99
CA LYS A 211 21.68 16.36 12.97
C LYS A 211 21.26 15.73 14.30
N LYS A 212 22.15 14.93 14.89
CA LYS A 212 21.96 14.37 16.23
C LYS A 212 22.07 15.46 17.29
#